data_AF-A0A6N7PVH2-F1
#
_entry.id   AF-A0A6N7PVH2-F1
#
_cell.length_a   1.000
_cell.length_b   1.000
_cell.length_c   1.000
_cell.angle_alpha   90.00
_cell.angle_beta   90.00
_cell.angle_gamma   90.00
#
_symmetry.space_group_name_H-M   'P 1'
#
loop_
_entity.id
_entity.type
_entity.pdbx_description
1 polymer ?
#
loop_
_entity_poly.entity_id
_entity_poly.type
_entity_poly.pdbx_seq_one_letter_code
_entity_poly.pdbx_strand_id
1 'polypeptide(L)'
;MRPSFGAFFVAASRKTELLSELRSRGYVVASIHRPPAPGRLRQAVEEAVESALAMRGAPPPSVSVDADGAASLRDQVVRARGLGSFGLALALPPLASLADTSGDAPALGPSDSAVLSIFNDAAQAGPVALVLDEGDRGLRILAPVRLDELVADAAPTRRAPPEHSRVVARPPLTPPAPPPEAEPSDVRPIAATSDSAAPEADASAERSAPIGRLRGLRAGPRPTPMGTPAVDPPPRAFKSTPPPPVDAAPPVEIPPPPRPPRTPSSPSLEAHRDRDREPEAAAAPAPKAADTLPPPPPLPSDLAPPSPPAQPSPVERILSAAEWRAFAMDLDNARGPKPAGVIDRLFATRYMPLVGALSRGHADGSVQRVVDGFRTAFEHSYTEGFAAIRATGKRPLMVLDAPDVAARIARLNNARAVRLLLVDALRFDLGERVMARLKPTLQGRAVCVDRTLLWSALPTTTPAQVALLGRGAEGLRDPLPEPGPEPDIVRGRALSTIRRERYGTKEVFKLDLVEARLRGVGPGFDERLGGIADEAAQVISRFIESSPPRTLLFVFGDHGFRLSCDARGTAPATQGGASPEEVLVPGYAWLVGGVH
;
A
#
# COMPACT_ATOMS: atom_id res chain seq x y z
N MET A 1 -8.52 26.94 -38.19
CA MET A 1 -7.36 27.00 -37.28
C MET A 1 -7.38 25.77 -36.37
N ARG A 2 -6.35 24.91 -36.44
CA ARG A 2 -6.07 23.76 -35.54
C ARG A 2 -4.71 24.03 -34.85
N PRO A 3 -4.36 23.39 -33.73
CA PRO A 3 -4.85 23.70 -32.39
C PRO A 3 -3.75 24.42 -31.58
N SER A 4 -4.11 25.37 -30.71
CA SER A 4 -3.16 25.91 -29.72
C SER A 4 -3.08 24.97 -28.52
N PHE A 5 -2.41 23.84 -28.69
CA PHE A 5 -1.77 23.13 -27.57
C PHE A 5 -0.33 23.63 -27.46
N GLY A 6 0.29 23.48 -26.31
CA GLY A 6 1.63 24.03 -26.03
C GLY A 6 1.66 24.86 -24.74
N ALA A 7 2.86 25.34 -24.41
CA ALA A 7 3.08 26.22 -23.27
C ALA A 7 3.10 27.70 -23.71
N PHE A 8 2.41 28.55 -22.96
CA PHE A 8 2.25 29.97 -23.25
C PHE A 8 2.65 30.80 -22.03
N PHE A 9 3.55 31.75 -22.23
CA PHE A 9 3.76 32.84 -21.28
C PHE A 9 2.78 33.96 -21.59
N VAL A 10 2.08 34.43 -20.56
CA VAL A 10 0.97 35.36 -20.72
C VAL A 10 1.03 36.40 -19.62
N ALA A 11 0.94 37.68 -20.01
CA ALA A 11 0.79 38.76 -19.03
C ALA A 11 -0.49 38.56 -18.20
N ALA A 12 -0.42 38.84 -16.90
CA ALA A 12 -1.55 38.64 -15.97
C ALA A 12 -2.88 39.23 -16.47
N SER A 13 -2.85 40.40 -17.14
CA SER A 13 -4.01 41.06 -17.72
C SER A 13 -4.70 40.29 -18.85
N ARG A 14 -3.96 39.46 -19.60
CA ARG A 14 -4.46 38.67 -20.73
C ARG A 14 -4.81 37.23 -20.38
N LYS A 15 -4.46 36.79 -19.16
CA LYS A 15 -4.67 35.41 -18.72
C LYS A 15 -6.15 34.99 -18.77
N THR A 16 -7.04 35.83 -18.26
CA THR A 16 -8.49 35.55 -18.26
C THR A 16 -9.06 35.40 -19.67
N GLU A 17 -8.60 36.24 -20.60
CA GLU A 17 -8.98 36.19 -22.02
C GLU A 17 -8.56 34.86 -22.65
N LEU A 18 -7.29 34.47 -22.50
CA LEU A 18 -6.78 33.21 -23.05
C LEU A 18 -7.50 31.98 -22.44
N LEU A 19 -7.76 31.99 -21.14
CA LEU A 19 -8.50 30.88 -20.51
C LEU A 19 -9.94 30.79 -21.03
N SER A 20 -10.59 31.92 -21.32
CA SER A 20 -11.91 31.95 -21.96
C SER A 20 -11.85 31.35 -23.37
N GLU A 21 -10.82 31.70 -24.14
CA GLU A 21 -10.57 31.14 -25.47
C GLU A 21 -10.29 29.63 -25.43
N LEU A 22 -9.48 29.14 -24.49
CA LEU A 22 -9.23 27.71 -24.34
C LEU A 22 -10.52 26.95 -23.96
N ARG A 23 -11.39 27.53 -23.12
CA ARG A 23 -12.71 26.93 -22.85
C ARG A 23 -13.58 26.86 -24.11
N SER A 24 -13.65 27.93 -24.90
CA SER A 24 -14.46 27.94 -26.14
C SER A 24 -13.94 26.97 -27.19
N ARG A 25 -12.63 26.66 -27.16
CA ARG A 25 -11.97 25.60 -27.94
C ARG A 25 -12.17 24.19 -27.38
N GLY A 26 -12.93 24.04 -26.30
CA GLY A 26 -13.30 22.75 -25.74
C GLY A 26 -12.28 22.14 -24.77
N TYR A 27 -11.38 22.92 -24.17
CA TYR A 27 -10.53 22.42 -23.09
C TYR A 27 -11.28 22.38 -21.75
N VAL A 28 -10.88 21.43 -20.88
CA VAL A 28 -11.16 21.52 -19.45
C VAL A 28 -10.08 22.42 -18.83
N VAL A 29 -10.49 23.58 -18.32
CA VAL A 29 -9.57 24.55 -17.72
C VAL A 29 -9.48 24.34 -16.22
N ALA A 30 -8.28 24.00 -15.75
CA ALA A 30 -7.89 23.95 -14.34
C ALA A 30 -7.03 25.18 -14.00
N SER A 31 -7.31 25.83 -12.87
CA SER A 31 -6.61 27.04 -12.46
C SER A 31 -6.23 26.99 -11.00
N ILE A 32 -4.95 27.17 -10.72
CA ILE A 32 -4.43 27.30 -9.36
C ILE A 32 -4.41 28.80 -9.02
N HIS A 33 -5.26 29.19 -8.07
CA HIS A 33 -5.49 30.60 -7.74
C HIS A 33 -4.53 31.12 -6.67
N ARG A 34 -4.00 30.23 -5.84
CA ARG A 34 -3.04 30.56 -4.77
C ARG A 34 -1.72 29.86 -5.04
N PRO A 35 -0.59 30.56 -4.93
CA PRO A 35 0.71 29.91 -5.03
C PRO A 35 0.82 28.84 -3.93
N PRO A 36 1.19 27.60 -4.27
CA PRO A 36 1.43 26.57 -3.26
C PRO A 36 2.68 26.88 -2.44
N ALA A 37 2.96 26.09 -1.40
CA ALA A 37 4.27 26.12 -0.77
C ALA A 37 5.34 25.52 -1.72
N PRO A 38 6.63 25.92 -1.61
CA PRO A 38 7.71 25.26 -2.34
C PRO A 38 7.69 23.74 -2.16
N GLY A 39 7.90 23.00 -3.24
CA GLY A 39 7.85 21.53 -3.29
C GLY A 39 6.44 20.92 -3.30
N ARG A 40 5.39 21.74 -3.30
CA ARG A 40 3.98 21.29 -3.29
C ARG A 40 3.24 21.56 -4.60
N LEU A 41 3.93 21.97 -5.67
CA LEU A 41 3.28 22.28 -6.95
C LEU A 41 2.49 21.08 -7.50
N ARG A 42 3.03 19.87 -7.37
CA ARG A 42 2.37 18.63 -7.82
C ARG A 42 0.97 18.48 -7.22
N GLN A 43 0.88 18.55 -5.89
CA GLN A 43 -0.37 18.37 -5.15
C GLN A 43 -1.41 19.42 -5.54
N ALA A 44 -0.98 20.69 -5.66
CA ALA A 44 -1.86 21.78 -6.08
C ALA A 44 -2.38 21.60 -7.52
N VAL A 45 -1.54 21.11 -8.43
CA VAL A 45 -1.94 20.81 -9.81
C VAL A 45 -2.94 19.66 -9.85
N GLU A 46 -2.66 18.56 -9.14
CA GLU A 46 -3.56 17.41 -9.05
C GLU A 46 -4.93 17.80 -8.49
N GLU A 47 -4.97 18.54 -7.38
CA GLU A 47 -6.22 19.02 -6.77
C GLU A 47 -7.02 19.92 -7.73
N ALA A 48 -6.35 20.85 -8.42
CA ALA A 48 -7.00 21.76 -9.35
C ALA A 48 -7.57 21.03 -10.58
N VAL A 49 -6.83 20.06 -11.13
CA VAL A 49 -7.26 19.27 -12.29
C VAL A 49 -8.40 18.33 -11.91
N GLU A 50 -8.27 17.59 -10.80
CA GLU A 50 -9.33 16.69 -10.33
C GLU A 50 -10.62 17.45 -10.00
N SER A 51 -10.50 18.61 -9.36
CA SER A 51 -11.67 19.46 -9.10
C SER A 51 -12.33 19.92 -10.39
N ALA A 52 -11.56 20.36 -11.39
CA ALA A 52 -12.11 20.78 -12.69
C ALA A 52 -12.77 19.63 -13.45
N LEU A 53 -12.20 18.43 -13.39
CA LEU A 53 -12.76 17.22 -13.99
C LEU A 53 -14.05 16.77 -13.28
N ALA A 54 -14.05 16.73 -11.95
CA ALA A 54 -15.21 16.37 -11.14
C ALA A 54 -16.39 17.32 -11.37
N MET A 55 -16.13 18.63 -11.46
CA MET A 55 -17.17 19.63 -11.77
C MET A 55 -17.81 19.43 -13.15
N ARG A 56 -17.17 18.70 -14.06
CA ARG A 56 -17.72 18.33 -15.36
C ARG A 56 -18.26 16.89 -15.41
N GLY A 57 -18.31 16.20 -14.28
CA GLY A 57 -18.84 14.83 -14.19
C GLY A 57 -17.88 13.77 -14.73
N ALA A 58 -16.57 14.01 -14.73
CA ALA A 58 -15.60 12.96 -15.03
C ALA A 58 -15.73 11.82 -14.02
N PRO A 59 -15.48 10.55 -14.43
CA PRO A 59 -15.35 9.46 -13.47
C PRO A 59 -14.16 9.71 -12.52
N PRO A 60 -14.12 9.03 -11.36
CA PRO A 60 -12.96 9.08 -10.47
C PRO A 60 -11.69 8.60 -11.20
N PRO A 61 -10.49 8.97 -10.71
CA PRO A 61 -9.22 8.51 -11.27
C PRO A 61 -9.16 6.98 -11.41
N SER A 62 -8.64 6.48 -12.53
CA SER A 62 -8.43 5.04 -12.74
C SER A 62 -7.04 4.56 -12.31
N VAL A 63 -6.16 5.49 -11.96
CA VAL A 63 -4.80 5.24 -11.49
C VAL A 63 -4.72 5.30 -9.96
N SER A 64 -3.75 4.59 -9.40
CA SER A 64 -3.46 4.65 -7.96
C SER A 64 -3.08 6.07 -7.51
N VAL A 65 -3.35 6.40 -6.25
CA VAL A 65 -2.92 7.66 -5.61
C VAL A 65 -1.39 7.82 -5.66
N ASP A 66 -0.65 6.71 -5.72
CA ASP A 66 0.82 6.69 -5.78
C ASP A 66 1.36 6.64 -7.23
N ALA A 67 0.50 6.79 -8.24
CA ALA A 67 0.95 6.82 -9.62
C ALA A 67 1.97 7.95 -9.85
N ASP A 68 2.93 7.74 -10.75
CA ASP A 68 3.82 8.82 -11.15
C ASP A 68 3.04 9.95 -11.84
N GLY A 69 3.61 11.16 -11.84
CA GLY A 69 2.93 12.34 -12.38
C GLY A 69 2.53 12.21 -13.85
N ALA A 70 3.29 11.47 -14.65
CA ALA A 70 3.01 11.27 -16.06
C ALA A 70 1.83 10.30 -16.28
N ALA A 71 1.74 9.23 -15.49
CA ALA A 71 0.62 8.30 -15.49
C ALA A 71 -0.67 8.99 -15.03
N SER A 72 -0.60 9.81 -13.98
CA SER A 72 -1.72 10.63 -13.52
C SER A 72 -2.20 11.60 -14.60
N LEU A 73 -1.28 12.34 -15.23
CA LEU A 73 -1.64 13.26 -16.31
C LEU A 73 -2.27 12.54 -17.52
N ARG A 74 -1.78 11.36 -17.89
CA ARG A 74 -2.39 10.55 -18.96
C ARG A 74 -3.83 10.15 -18.63
N ASP A 75 -4.09 9.66 -17.42
CA ASP A 75 -5.44 9.34 -16.95
C ASP A 75 -6.37 10.57 -17.00
N GLN A 76 -5.90 11.71 -16.49
CA GLN A 76 -6.65 12.96 -16.48
C GLN A 76 -7.00 13.42 -17.89
N VAL A 77 -6.07 13.33 -18.85
CA VAL A 77 -6.30 13.65 -20.27
C VAL A 77 -7.34 12.70 -20.88
N VAL A 78 -7.26 11.40 -20.59
CA VAL A 78 -8.23 10.41 -21.08
C VAL A 78 -9.63 10.73 -20.55
N ARG A 79 -9.75 11.05 -19.26
CA ARG A 79 -11.03 11.44 -18.66
C ARG A 79 -11.58 12.75 -19.23
N ALA A 80 -10.73 13.77 -19.41
CA ALA A 80 -11.12 15.01 -20.07
C ALA A 80 -11.70 14.74 -21.47
N ARG A 81 -11.05 13.88 -22.25
CA ARG A 81 -11.52 13.46 -23.58
C ARG A 81 -12.81 12.65 -23.53
N GLY A 82 -12.98 11.80 -22.52
CA GLY A 82 -14.23 11.08 -22.27
C GLY A 82 -15.43 12.01 -22.06
N LEU A 83 -15.20 13.23 -21.56
CA LEU A 83 -16.20 14.30 -21.45
C LEU A 83 -16.43 15.07 -22.75
N GLY A 84 -15.89 14.62 -23.88
CA GLY A 84 -15.95 15.32 -25.17
C GLY A 84 -15.09 16.58 -25.24
N SER A 85 -14.21 16.81 -24.25
CA SER A 85 -13.26 17.93 -24.28
C SER A 85 -12.06 17.60 -25.17
N PHE A 86 -11.45 18.61 -25.78
CA PHE A 86 -10.25 18.44 -26.60
C PHE A 86 -9.05 17.95 -25.76
N GLY A 87 -8.92 18.47 -24.54
CA GLY A 87 -7.82 18.18 -23.63
C GLY A 87 -7.88 19.00 -22.35
N LEU A 88 -6.72 19.19 -21.72
CA LEU A 88 -6.56 19.92 -20.46
C LEU A 88 -5.80 21.22 -20.65
N ALA A 89 -6.27 22.28 -20.00
CA ALA A 89 -5.58 23.56 -19.93
C ALA A 89 -5.27 23.88 -18.47
N LEU A 90 -3.99 23.96 -18.11
CA LEU A 90 -3.52 24.24 -16.76
C LEU A 90 -2.99 25.66 -16.67
N ALA A 91 -3.60 26.47 -15.81
CA ALA A 91 -3.14 27.83 -15.50
C ALA A 91 -2.45 27.86 -14.14
N LEU A 92 -1.14 28.15 -14.14
CA LEU A 92 -0.33 28.24 -12.93
C LEU A 92 -0.30 29.68 -12.39
N PRO A 93 -0.25 29.91 -11.07
CA PRO A 93 0.03 31.23 -10.51
C PRO A 93 1.48 31.64 -10.83
N PRO A 94 1.87 32.90 -10.61
CA PRO A 94 3.28 33.30 -10.69
C PRO A 94 4.15 32.37 -9.86
N LEU A 95 5.15 31.78 -10.49
CA LEU A 95 6.01 30.75 -9.91
C LEU A 95 7.20 31.34 -9.14
N ALA A 96 7.48 32.63 -9.29
CA ALA A 96 8.55 33.31 -8.57
C ALA A 96 8.48 33.14 -7.04
N SER A 97 7.28 32.97 -6.45
CA SER A 97 7.12 32.72 -5.01
C SER A 97 7.52 31.30 -4.56
N LEU A 98 7.68 30.38 -5.50
CA LEU A 98 8.13 29.01 -5.25
C LEU A 98 9.64 28.85 -5.41
N ALA A 99 10.29 29.85 -6.03
CA ALA A 99 11.70 29.81 -6.33
C ALA A 99 12.53 30.02 -5.07
N ASP A 100 13.59 29.23 -4.95
CA ASP A 100 14.68 29.50 -4.03
C ASP A 100 15.47 30.71 -4.56
N THR A 101 15.56 31.75 -3.73
CA THR A 101 16.28 33.00 -4.01
C THR A 101 17.66 33.05 -3.36
N SER A 102 18.12 31.95 -2.75
CA SER A 102 19.42 31.88 -2.08
C SER A 102 20.63 31.90 -3.03
N GLY A 103 20.44 31.60 -4.31
CA GLY A 103 21.48 31.61 -5.34
C GLY A 103 21.47 32.86 -6.22
N ASP A 104 22.44 32.93 -7.14
CA ASP A 104 22.61 34.06 -8.10
C ASP A 104 21.39 34.28 -9.01
N ALA A 105 20.53 33.28 -9.16
CA ALA A 105 19.29 33.38 -9.92
C ALA A 105 18.18 32.54 -9.27
N PRO A 106 16.91 33.01 -9.30
CA PRO A 106 15.78 32.29 -8.73
C PRO A 106 15.57 30.96 -9.45
N ALA A 107 15.57 29.87 -8.68
CA ALA A 107 15.44 28.51 -9.19
C ALA A 107 14.31 27.75 -8.50
N LEU A 108 13.51 27.03 -9.26
CA LEU A 108 12.51 26.13 -8.69
C LEU A 108 13.18 24.89 -8.11
N GLY A 109 12.64 24.39 -7.00
CA GLY A 109 13.10 23.14 -6.40
C GLY A 109 12.95 21.95 -7.37
N PRO A 110 13.70 20.85 -7.15
CA PRO A 110 13.68 19.68 -8.03
C PRO A 110 12.28 19.09 -8.23
N SER A 111 11.49 19.02 -7.16
CA SER A 111 10.14 18.46 -7.19
C SER A 111 9.18 19.29 -8.06
N ASP A 112 9.21 20.62 -7.93
CA ASP A 112 8.35 21.51 -8.72
C ASP A 112 8.81 21.58 -10.18
N SER A 113 10.13 21.58 -10.40
CA SER A 113 10.72 21.51 -11.73
C SER A 113 10.30 20.26 -12.49
N ALA A 114 10.29 19.09 -11.84
CA ALA A 114 9.86 17.83 -12.45
C ALA A 114 8.39 17.87 -12.91
N VAL A 115 7.51 18.54 -12.15
CA VAL A 115 6.10 18.73 -12.53
C VAL A 115 5.99 19.57 -13.80
N LEU A 116 6.73 20.68 -13.87
CA LEU A 116 6.73 21.55 -15.05
C LEU A 116 7.24 20.84 -16.30
N SER A 117 8.30 20.04 -16.18
CA SER A 117 8.80 19.24 -17.30
C SER A 117 7.74 18.28 -17.84
N ILE A 118 7.06 17.53 -16.96
CA ILE A 118 5.98 16.60 -17.37
C ILE A 118 4.86 17.33 -18.12
N PHE A 119 4.43 18.49 -17.62
CA PHE A 119 3.36 19.26 -18.26
C PHE A 119 3.82 19.93 -19.56
N ASN A 120 5.07 20.39 -19.65
CA ASN A 120 5.63 20.93 -20.89
C ASN A 120 5.70 19.85 -21.97
N ASP A 121 6.21 18.66 -21.64
CA ASP A 121 6.30 17.52 -22.56
C ASP A 121 4.91 17.14 -23.10
N ALA A 122 3.92 17.05 -22.21
CA ALA A 122 2.53 16.78 -22.58
C ALA A 122 1.91 17.92 -23.41
N ALA A 123 2.30 19.17 -23.13
CA ALA A 123 1.82 20.33 -23.88
C ALA A 123 2.35 20.30 -25.32
N GLN A 124 3.56 19.81 -25.55
CA GLN A 124 4.11 19.65 -26.91
C GLN A 124 3.53 18.49 -27.69
N ALA A 125 3.29 17.36 -27.03
CA ALA A 125 2.67 16.21 -27.68
C ALA A 125 1.20 16.49 -28.03
N GLY A 126 0.57 17.46 -27.36
CA GLY A 126 -0.87 17.57 -27.25
C GLY A 126 -1.45 16.40 -26.46
N PRO A 127 -2.60 16.55 -25.77
CA PRO A 127 -3.56 17.64 -25.84
C PRO A 127 -3.56 18.53 -24.59
N VAL A 128 -2.38 18.98 -24.13
CA VAL A 128 -2.28 19.85 -22.95
C VAL A 128 -1.95 21.28 -23.38
N ALA A 129 -2.52 22.26 -22.70
CA ALA A 129 -2.13 23.66 -22.79
C ALA A 129 -1.64 24.12 -21.42
N LEU A 130 -0.41 24.63 -21.35
CA LEU A 130 0.19 25.13 -20.11
C LEU A 130 0.23 26.66 -20.17
N VAL A 131 -0.37 27.35 -19.21
CA VAL A 131 -0.40 28.81 -19.15
C VAL A 131 0.43 29.29 -17.95
N LEU A 132 1.55 29.93 -18.26
CA LEU A 132 2.55 30.46 -17.35
C LEU A 132 2.46 32.00 -17.29
N ASP A 133 2.88 32.59 -16.18
CA ASP A 133 2.97 34.05 -16.07
C ASP A 133 4.18 34.57 -16.86
N GLU A 134 4.03 35.69 -17.57
CA GLU A 134 5.11 36.32 -18.33
C GLU A 134 6.34 36.65 -17.47
N GLY A 135 6.15 36.93 -16.18
CA GLY A 135 7.25 37.18 -15.23
C GLY A 135 8.10 35.96 -14.93
N ASP A 136 7.62 34.75 -15.22
CA ASP A 136 8.30 33.49 -14.87
C ASP A 136 9.33 33.03 -15.92
N ARG A 137 9.48 33.74 -17.05
CA ARG A 137 10.40 33.34 -18.14
C ARG A 137 11.83 33.09 -17.68
N GLY A 138 12.33 33.94 -16.79
CA GLY A 138 13.70 33.89 -16.30
C GLY A 138 13.96 32.86 -15.21
N LEU A 139 12.93 32.15 -14.73
CA LEU A 139 13.10 31.15 -13.67
C LEU A 139 13.92 29.96 -14.17
N ARG A 140 14.82 29.46 -13.33
CA ARG A 140 15.58 28.24 -13.61
C ARG A 140 14.84 27.00 -13.11
N ILE A 141 14.90 25.93 -13.90
CA ILE A 141 14.36 24.61 -13.57
C ILE A 141 15.43 23.56 -13.78
N LEU A 142 15.46 22.53 -12.92
CA LEU A 142 16.41 21.40 -13.01
C LEU A 142 17.88 21.81 -13.25
N ALA A 143 18.28 23.00 -12.77
CA ALA A 143 19.56 23.70 -12.96
C ALA A 143 20.52 23.15 -14.05
N PRO A 144 20.86 23.91 -15.11
CA PRO A 144 20.75 25.36 -15.28
C PRO A 144 19.74 25.82 -16.36
N VAL A 145 18.74 25.01 -16.71
CA VAL A 145 17.82 25.32 -17.83
C VAL A 145 16.84 26.43 -17.45
N ARG A 146 16.68 27.46 -18.29
CA ARG A 146 15.64 28.48 -18.07
C ARG A 146 14.27 27.97 -18.49
N LEU A 147 13.22 28.46 -17.85
CA LEU A 147 11.86 28.04 -18.16
C LEU A 147 11.44 28.44 -19.58
N ASP A 148 11.89 29.59 -20.08
CA ASP A 148 11.65 30.00 -21.46
C ASP A 148 12.42 29.15 -22.47
N GLU A 149 13.64 28.73 -22.17
CA GLU A 149 14.41 27.77 -22.97
C GLU A 149 13.70 26.41 -23.03
N LEU A 150 13.23 25.89 -21.89
CA LEU A 150 12.47 24.63 -21.85
C LEU A 150 11.20 24.70 -22.73
N VAL A 151 10.52 25.84 -22.73
CA VAL A 151 9.32 26.05 -23.55
C VAL A 151 9.66 26.29 -25.02
N ALA A 152 10.80 26.94 -25.32
CA ALA A 152 11.23 27.29 -26.66
C ALA A 152 11.87 26.13 -27.43
N ASP A 153 12.75 25.33 -26.81
CA ASP A 153 13.32 24.10 -27.39
C ASP A 153 12.24 23.08 -27.74
N ALA A 154 11.11 23.22 -27.07
CA ALA A 154 9.94 22.39 -27.20
C ALA A 154 8.99 22.90 -28.30
N ALA A 155 9.21 24.09 -28.87
CA ALA A 155 8.43 24.60 -29.99
C ALA A 155 8.43 23.58 -31.14
N PRO A 156 7.25 23.23 -31.70
CA PRO A 156 7.16 22.15 -32.64
C PRO A 156 7.97 22.49 -33.90
N THR A 157 9.19 21.96 -34.02
CA THR A 157 9.66 21.49 -35.33
C THR A 157 8.51 20.66 -35.85
N ARG A 158 7.83 21.15 -36.90
CA ARG A 158 6.65 20.56 -37.53
C ARG A 158 6.92 19.10 -37.92
N ARG A 159 6.94 18.18 -36.97
CA ARG A 159 6.78 16.76 -37.23
C ARG A 159 5.31 16.61 -37.55
N ALA A 160 5.04 16.36 -38.82
CA ALA A 160 3.71 15.97 -39.28
C ALA A 160 3.17 14.90 -38.31
N PRO A 161 1.94 15.03 -37.81
CA PRO A 161 1.36 14.03 -36.93
C PRO A 161 1.41 12.67 -37.63
N PRO A 162 1.76 11.57 -36.94
CA PRO A 162 1.65 10.24 -37.53
C PRO A 162 0.21 10.03 -37.99
N GLU A 163 0.01 9.62 -39.24
CA GLU A 163 -1.30 9.50 -39.91
C GLU A 163 -2.29 8.54 -39.22
N HIS A 164 -1.86 7.84 -38.17
CA HIS A 164 -2.62 6.76 -37.53
C HIS A 164 -3.70 7.20 -36.53
N SER A 165 -4.01 8.51 -36.40
CA SER A 165 -5.09 9.00 -35.51
C SER A 165 -6.28 9.62 -36.26
N ARG A 166 -6.57 9.17 -37.48
CA ARG A 166 -7.95 9.21 -37.99
C ARG A 166 -8.73 8.08 -37.31
N VAL A 167 -9.39 8.42 -36.20
CA VAL A 167 -10.55 7.66 -35.72
C VAL A 167 -11.55 7.67 -36.88
N VAL A 168 -11.60 6.55 -37.61
CA VAL A 168 -12.65 6.28 -38.59
C VAL A 168 -13.95 6.31 -37.79
N ALA A 169 -14.79 7.31 -38.05
CA ALA A 169 -16.16 7.30 -37.57
C ALA A 169 -16.78 5.97 -38.03
N ARG A 170 -17.11 5.11 -37.06
CA ARG A 170 -17.78 3.84 -37.31
C ARG A 170 -19.05 4.15 -38.11
N PRO A 171 -19.26 3.57 -39.31
CA PRO A 171 -20.50 3.75 -40.04
C PRO A 171 -21.68 3.34 -39.15
N PRO A 172 -22.85 3.99 -39.27
CA PRO A 172 -24.04 3.57 -38.52
C PRO A 172 -24.30 2.09 -38.82
N LEU A 173 -24.36 1.28 -37.75
CA LEU A 173 -24.71 -0.13 -37.83
C LEU A 173 -26.06 -0.27 -38.54
N THR A 174 -26.05 -0.94 -39.68
CA THR A 174 -27.26 -1.42 -40.34
C THR A 174 -28.02 -2.32 -39.34
N PRO A 175 -29.34 -2.15 -39.16
CA PRO A 175 -30.09 -3.00 -38.25
C PRO A 175 -29.95 -4.48 -38.67
N PRO A 176 -29.82 -5.41 -37.70
CA PRO A 176 -29.65 -6.82 -38.00
C PRO A 176 -30.90 -7.35 -38.72
N ALA A 177 -30.68 -8.14 -39.77
CA ALA A 177 -31.73 -8.87 -40.47
C ALA A 177 -32.48 -9.78 -39.48
N PRO A 178 -33.80 -9.96 -39.65
CA PRO A 178 -34.58 -10.88 -38.82
C PRO A 178 -34.02 -12.31 -38.97
N PRO A 179 -34.04 -13.11 -37.88
CA PRO A 179 -33.57 -14.49 -37.92
C PRO A 179 -34.44 -15.32 -38.88
N PRO A 180 -33.86 -16.32 -39.57
CA PRO A 180 -34.62 -17.23 -40.41
C PRO A 180 -35.61 -18.02 -39.57
N GLU A 181 -36.84 -18.14 -40.07
CA GLU A 181 -37.89 -19.01 -39.51
C GLU A 181 -37.35 -20.43 -39.35
N ALA A 182 -37.41 -20.92 -38.11
CA ALA A 182 -37.08 -22.30 -37.78
C ALA A 182 -38.18 -23.22 -38.31
N GLU A 183 -37.80 -24.20 -39.12
CA GLU A 183 -38.71 -25.26 -39.55
C GLU A 183 -39.21 -26.07 -38.34
N PRO A 184 -40.48 -26.52 -38.37
CA PRO A 184 -41.10 -27.26 -37.28
C PRO A 184 -40.51 -28.67 -37.19
N SER A 185 -39.81 -28.95 -36.09
CA SER A 185 -39.36 -30.29 -35.74
C SER A 185 -40.54 -31.09 -35.16
N ASP A 186 -40.89 -32.16 -35.86
CA ASP A 186 -41.84 -33.20 -35.44
C ASP A 186 -41.42 -33.80 -34.08
N VAL A 187 -42.26 -33.63 -33.07
CA VAL A 187 -42.19 -34.37 -31.80
C VAL A 187 -43.47 -35.18 -31.64
N ARG A 188 -43.31 -36.51 -31.68
CA ARG A 188 -44.36 -37.49 -31.43
C ARG A 188 -44.76 -37.49 -29.94
N PRO A 189 -46.04 -37.73 -29.61
CA PRO A 189 -46.52 -37.76 -28.24
C PRO A 189 -46.24 -39.10 -27.56
N ILE A 190 -45.71 -39.07 -26.34
CA ILE A 190 -45.70 -40.22 -25.42
C ILE A 190 -46.84 -40.02 -24.42
N ALA A 191 -47.63 -41.08 -24.30
CA ALA A 191 -48.86 -41.17 -23.52
C ALA A 191 -48.65 -41.10 -22.00
N ALA A 192 -49.74 -40.72 -21.35
CA ALA A 192 -49.94 -40.50 -19.93
C ALA A 192 -49.80 -41.75 -19.05
N THR A 193 -49.42 -41.51 -17.78
CA THR A 193 -50.02 -42.19 -16.63
C THR A 193 -50.16 -41.21 -15.46
N SER A 194 -51.38 -41.15 -14.95
CA SER A 194 -51.87 -40.49 -13.73
C SER A 194 -51.21 -41.03 -12.45
N ASP A 195 -51.01 -40.19 -11.43
CA ASP A 195 -51.89 -40.19 -10.25
C ASP A 195 -51.54 -39.12 -9.20
N SER A 196 -52.60 -38.69 -8.50
CA SER A 196 -52.65 -38.20 -7.11
C SER A 196 -52.33 -36.74 -6.73
N ALA A 197 -53.43 -36.07 -6.34
CA ALA A 197 -53.67 -35.35 -5.09
C ALA A 197 -53.27 -33.87 -4.94
N ALA A 198 -54.31 -33.03 -4.78
CA ALA A 198 -54.31 -31.65 -4.29
C ALA A 198 -54.10 -31.61 -2.74
N PRO A 199 -53.87 -30.43 -2.10
CA PRO A 199 -54.92 -29.40 -1.95
C PRO A 199 -54.47 -27.91 -2.05
N GLU A 200 -55.46 -27.06 -2.37
CA GLU A 200 -55.83 -25.74 -1.80
C GLU A 200 -54.75 -24.86 -1.10
N ALA A 201 -54.72 -23.53 -1.15
CA ALA A 201 -55.48 -22.47 -1.83
C ALA A 201 -54.75 -21.13 -1.56
N ASP A 202 -55.19 -20.09 -2.30
CA ASP A 202 -55.18 -18.66 -1.94
C ASP A 202 -53.94 -17.78 -2.23
N ALA A 203 -54.00 -17.05 -3.36
CA ALA A 203 -53.29 -15.79 -3.56
C ALA A 203 -54.04 -14.92 -4.57
N SER A 204 -54.90 -14.03 -4.04
CA SER A 204 -55.58 -12.99 -4.80
C SER A 204 -54.61 -11.92 -5.27
N ALA A 205 -54.59 -11.73 -6.58
CA ALA A 205 -54.00 -10.59 -7.26
C ALA A 205 -54.99 -9.42 -7.27
N GLU A 206 -54.51 -8.19 -7.11
CA GLU A 206 -55.16 -7.06 -7.77
C GLU A 206 -54.16 -5.97 -8.16
N ARG A 207 -54.18 -5.68 -9.46
CA ARG A 207 -53.51 -4.59 -10.15
C ARG A 207 -54.30 -3.31 -9.90
N SER A 208 -53.64 -2.16 -9.82
CA SER A 208 -53.94 -0.99 -10.67
C SER A 208 -53.02 0.20 -10.39
N ALA A 209 -52.66 0.87 -11.48
CA ALA A 209 -51.92 2.12 -11.56
C ALA A 209 -52.92 3.33 -11.55
N PRO A 210 -52.59 4.55 -12.04
CA PRO A 210 -51.73 5.57 -11.43
C PRO A 210 -52.37 6.98 -11.41
N ILE A 211 -51.58 7.99 -10.99
CA ILE A 211 -51.69 9.45 -11.24
C ILE A 211 -52.59 10.28 -10.30
N GLY A 212 -52.02 11.35 -9.72
CA GLY A 212 -52.78 12.49 -9.19
C GLY A 212 -51.95 13.53 -8.42
N ARG A 213 -51.60 14.65 -9.08
CA ARG A 213 -51.13 15.91 -8.47
C ARG A 213 -52.23 16.54 -7.58
N LEU A 214 -51.83 17.26 -6.52
CA LEU A 214 -52.32 18.60 -6.06
C LEU A 214 -51.67 18.89 -4.69
N ARG A 215 -50.76 19.88 -4.56
CA ARG A 215 -50.99 21.31 -4.26
C ARG A 215 -51.60 21.56 -2.86
N GLY A 216 -50.70 21.91 -1.93
CA GLY A 216 -50.79 22.96 -0.89
C GLY A 216 -51.98 23.00 0.06
N LEU A 217 -51.71 23.15 1.36
CA LEU A 217 -52.08 24.32 2.17
C LEU A 217 -51.82 24.11 3.67
N ARG A 218 -51.43 25.23 4.29
CA ARG A 218 -51.76 25.71 5.64
C ARG A 218 -50.83 25.39 6.81
N ALA A 219 -50.36 26.52 7.35
CA ALA A 219 -49.71 26.74 8.62
C ALA A 219 -50.71 26.77 9.80
N GLY A 220 -50.16 26.50 10.98
CA GLY A 220 -50.71 26.85 12.30
C GLY A 220 -50.49 25.73 13.34
N PRO A 221 -50.48 26.02 14.65
CA PRO A 221 -49.83 27.13 15.35
C PRO A 221 -48.91 26.64 16.51
N ARG A 222 -48.19 27.62 17.06
CA ARG A 222 -47.29 27.61 18.23
C ARG A 222 -47.93 26.98 19.49
N PRO A 223 -47.23 26.12 20.25
CA PRO A 223 -47.62 25.78 21.62
C PRO A 223 -46.85 26.63 22.65
N THR A 224 -47.59 27.21 23.60
CA THR A 224 -47.08 27.74 24.87
C THR A 224 -46.82 26.62 25.89
N PRO A 225 -45.99 26.87 26.91
CA PRO A 225 -45.37 25.84 27.75
C PRO A 225 -46.20 25.57 29.00
N MET A 226 -46.31 24.32 29.44
CA MET A 226 -46.58 23.96 30.83
C MET A 226 -46.25 22.50 31.11
N GLY A 227 -45.68 22.27 32.30
CA GLY A 227 -45.78 21.00 33.02
C GLY A 227 -44.54 20.12 32.99
N THR A 228 -43.60 20.39 33.88
CA THR A 228 -42.70 19.36 34.44
C THR A 228 -43.51 18.34 35.25
N PRO A 229 -43.32 17.03 35.04
CA PRO A 229 -43.53 16.05 36.09
C PRO A 229 -42.22 15.34 36.48
N ALA A 230 -42.06 15.29 37.80
CA ALA A 230 -41.34 14.32 38.63
C ALA A 230 -40.31 13.37 37.98
N VAL A 231 -39.09 13.46 38.51
CA VAL A 231 -37.99 12.51 38.40
C VAL A 231 -38.38 11.19 39.07
N ASP A 232 -38.45 10.10 38.30
CA ASP A 232 -38.49 8.74 38.82
C ASP A 232 -37.11 8.33 39.40
N PRO A 233 -37.08 7.62 40.55
CA PRO A 233 -35.83 7.15 41.14
C PRO A 233 -35.22 5.98 40.35
N PRO A 234 -33.88 5.78 40.40
CA PRO A 234 -33.21 4.73 39.64
C PRO A 234 -33.55 3.32 40.15
N PRO A 235 -33.53 2.31 39.27
CA PRO A 235 -33.83 0.93 39.63
C PRO A 235 -32.77 0.37 40.60
N ARG A 236 -33.28 -0.33 41.62
CA ARG A 236 -32.48 -1.03 42.64
C ARG A 236 -31.61 -2.10 42.00
N ALA A 237 -30.33 -2.10 42.38
CA ALA A 237 -29.35 -3.12 42.03
C ALA A 237 -29.80 -4.52 42.47
N PHE A 238 -29.76 -5.48 41.53
CA PHE A 238 -29.85 -6.90 41.83
C PHE A 238 -28.59 -7.30 42.63
N LYS A 239 -28.79 -7.74 43.87
CA LYS A 239 -27.78 -8.45 44.66
C LYS A 239 -27.64 -9.86 44.09
N SER A 240 -26.57 -10.10 43.34
CA SER A 240 -26.13 -11.46 42.99
C SER A 240 -25.47 -12.09 44.21
N THR A 241 -26.12 -13.10 44.77
CA THR A 241 -25.57 -13.98 45.80
C THR A 241 -24.42 -14.80 45.20
N PRO A 242 -23.25 -14.91 45.87
CA PRO A 242 -22.17 -15.77 45.39
C PRO A 242 -22.53 -17.27 45.59
N PRO A 243 -22.10 -18.17 44.69
CA PRO A 243 -22.29 -19.60 44.86
C PRO A 243 -21.44 -20.16 46.02
N PRO A 244 -21.86 -21.28 46.63
CA PRO A 244 -21.12 -21.91 47.73
C PRO A 244 -19.77 -22.48 47.25
N PRO A 245 -18.77 -22.58 48.15
CA PRO A 245 -17.49 -23.16 47.84
C PRO A 245 -17.64 -24.66 47.54
N VAL A 246 -17.08 -25.09 46.40
CA VAL A 246 -16.96 -26.50 46.05
C VAL A 246 -15.76 -27.06 46.80
N ASP A 247 -15.99 -28.11 47.59
CA ASP A 247 -14.96 -28.83 48.33
C ASP A 247 -13.86 -29.33 47.39
N ALA A 248 -12.63 -28.89 47.66
CA ALA A 248 -11.44 -29.35 46.98
C ALA A 248 -11.11 -30.79 47.44
N ALA A 249 -11.21 -31.74 46.52
CA ALA A 249 -10.66 -33.07 46.71
C ALA A 249 -9.12 -33.00 46.82
N PRO A 250 -8.48 -33.87 47.63
CA PRO A 250 -7.03 -33.86 47.84
C PRO A 250 -6.26 -34.23 46.56
N PRO A 251 -5.01 -33.75 46.40
CA PRO A 251 -4.21 -34.01 45.22
C PRO A 251 -3.82 -35.49 45.13
N VAL A 252 -4.11 -36.09 43.97
CA VAL A 252 -3.56 -37.38 43.57
C VAL A 252 -2.07 -37.19 43.26
N GLU A 253 -1.23 -37.83 44.06
CA GLU A 253 0.21 -37.87 43.93
C GLU A 253 0.59 -38.65 42.66
N ILE A 254 1.04 -37.95 41.62
CA ILE A 254 1.55 -38.54 40.38
C ILE A 254 3.02 -38.92 40.61
N PRO A 255 3.41 -40.21 40.51
CA PRO A 255 4.80 -40.60 40.69
C PRO A 255 5.69 -40.07 39.55
N PRO A 256 6.93 -39.65 39.84
CA PRO A 256 7.84 -39.08 38.84
C PRO A 256 8.29 -40.13 37.81
N PRO A 257 8.54 -39.72 36.55
CA PRO A 257 8.98 -40.62 35.50
C PRO A 257 10.39 -41.19 35.78
N PRO A 258 10.68 -42.44 35.34
CA PRO A 258 11.97 -43.08 35.55
C PRO A 258 13.07 -42.36 34.76
N ARG A 259 14.19 -42.09 35.46
CA ARG A 259 15.39 -41.50 34.88
C ARG A 259 16.05 -42.46 33.88
N PRO A 260 16.57 -41.98 32.74
CA PRO A 260 17.34 -42.82 31.82
C PRO A 260 18.68 -43.24 32.43
N PRO A 261 19.20 -44.44 32.07
CA PRO A 261 20.43 -44.99 32.62
C PRO A 261 21.65 -44.18 32.19
N ARG A 262 22.48 -43.81 33.16
CA ARG A 262 23.79 -43.18 32.98
C ARG A 262 24.82 -44.24 32.60
N THR A 263 25.50 -44.04 31.49
CA THR A 263 26.73 -44.77 31.11
C THR A 263 27.92 -44.32 31.96
N PRO A 264 28.94 -45.20 32.14
CA PRO A 264 29.91 -45.08 33.22
C PRO A 264 31.10 -44.16 32.94
N SER A 265 31.61 -43.65 34.06
CA SER A 265 32.69 -42.72 34.31
C SER A 265 34.10 -43.23 33.94
N SER A 266 35.02 -42.29 33.76
CA SER A 266 36.47 -42.45 33.94
C SER A 266 37.11 -41.07 34.24
N PRO A 267 38.23 -41.01 35.00
CA PRO A 267 38.19 -40.51 36.36
C PRO A 267 38.89 -39.16 36.58
N SER A 268 38.46 -38.51 37.66
CA SER A 268 39.06 -37.34 38.30
C SER A 268 40.44 -37.64 38.89
N LEU A 269 41.36 -36.68 38.75
CA LEU A 269 42.49 -36.49 39.65
C LEU A 269 42.29 -35.17 40.38
N GLU A 270 42.18 -35.28 41.70
CA GLU A 270 41.98 -34.20 42.65
C GLU A 270 43.30 -33.50 43.02
N ALA A 271 43.12 -32.25 43.47
CA ALA A 271 43.80 -31.56 44.56
C ALA A 271 45.33 -31.37 44.52
N HIS A 272 45.78 -30.10 44.56
CA HIS A 272 46.05 -29.47 45.85
C HIS A 272 46.34 -27.97 45.71
N ARG A 273 45.78 -27.22 46.67
CA ARG A 273 46.06 -25.81 46.95
C ARG A 273 47.37 -25.65 47.72
N ASP A 274 47.86 -24.41 47.62
CA ASP A 274 48.53 -23.59 48.63
C ASP A 274 50.06 -23.49 48.65
N ARG A 275 50.45 -22.20 48.61
CA ARG A 275 51.64 -21.53 49.17
C ARG A 275 53.00 -21.89 48.58
N ASP A 276 53.60 -20.91 47.92
CA ASP A 276 54.74 -20.21 48.52
C ASP A 276 54.96 -18.82 47.90
N ARG A 277 55.57 -17.97 48.72
CA ARG A 277 55.66 -16.51 48.63
C ARG A 277 57.12 -16.11 48.43
N GLU A 278 57.33 -15.16 47.50
CA GLU A 278 58.46 -14.20 47.37
C GLU A 278 59.86 -14.72 46.97
N PRO A 279 60.79 -13.86 46.46
CA PRO A 279 60.67 -12.44 46.12
C PRO A 279 61.19 -12.01 44.71
N GLU A 280 60.74 -10.82 44.32
CA GLU A 280 61.46 -9.72 43.67
C GLU A 280 62.88 -9.99 43.11
N ALA A 281 63.02 -9.91 41.78
CA ALA A 281 64.31 -9.70 41.10
C ALA A 281 64.14 -8.74 39.92
N ALA A 282 64.91 -7.67 39.96
CA ALA A 282 64.94 -6.55 39.03
C ALA A 282 65.21 -6.99 37.57
N ALA A 283 64.33 -6.59 36.65
CA ALA A 283 64.55 -6.71 35.22
C ALA A 283 65.42 -5.55 34.71
N ALA A 284 66.65 -5.88 34.32
CA ALA A 284 67.54 -5.01 33.56
C ALA A 284 66.99 -4.77 32.13
N PRO A 285 67.28 -3.61 31.51
CA PRO A 285 66.75 -3.24 30.20
C PRO A 285 67.52 -3.91 29.06
N ALA A 286 66.81 -4.65 28.20
CA ALA A 286 67.33 -5.17 26.94
C ALA A 286 67.19 -4.13 25.80
N PRO A 287 68.07 -4.18 24.78
CA PRO A 287 68.41 -3.04 23.93
C PRO A 287 67.39 -2.75 22.81
N LYS A 288 67.21 -1.46 22.51
CA LYS A 288 66.49 -0.97 21.34
C LYS A 288 67.28 -1.28 20.06
N ALA A 289 66.90 -2.35 19.37
CA ALA A 289 67.23 -2.53 17.97
C ALA A 289 66.24 -1.69 17.13
N ALA A 290 66.78 -0.67 16.45
CA ALA A 290 66.07 0.09 15.44
C ALA A 290 65.94 -0.77 14.18
N ASP A 291 64.77 -1.38 13.99
CA ASP A 291 64.40 -2.02 12.74
C ASP A 291 63.55 -1.05 11.92
N THR A 292 64.23 -0.33 11.04
CA THR A 292 63.63 0.54 10.03
C THR A 292 63.12 -0.33 8.88
N LEU A 293 62.01 -1.02 9.09
CA LEU A 293 61.27 -1.65 7.98
C LEU A 293 60.29 -0.64 7.38
N PRO A 294 60.28 -0.43 6.05
CA PRO A 294 59.28 0.41 5.40
C PRO A 294 57.88 -0.19 5.59
N PRO A 295 56.83 0.65 5.68
CA PRO A 295 55.46 0.18 5.84
C PRO A 295 55.08 -0.77 4.69
N PRO A 296 54.33 -1.85 4.98
CA PRO A 296 53.86 -2.74 3.93
C PRO A 296 53.02 -1.95 2.92
N PRO A 297 53.08 -2.30 1.62
CA PRO A 297 52.30 -1.63 0.60
C PRO A 297 50.80 -1.71 0.94
N PRO A 298 50.01 -0.66 0.68
CA PRO A 298 48.59 -0.67 0.91
C PRO A 298 47.95 -1.85 0.15
N LEU A 299 47.08 -2.59 0.83
CA LEU A 299 46.30 -3.65 0.21
C LEU A 299 45.53 -3.07 -1.00
N PRO A 300 45.39 -3.82 -2.11
CA PRO A 300 44.56 -3.41 -3.23
C PRO A 300 43.16 -3.01 -2.74
N SER A 301 42.64 -1.88 -3.23
CA SER A 301 41.35 -1.30 -2.82
C SER A 301 40.17 -2.28 -2.90
N ASP A 302 40.31 -3.36 -3.68
CA ASP A 302 39.31 -4.40 -3.87
C ASP A 302 39.19 -5.41 -2.71
N LEU A 303 40.11 -5.37 -1.73
CA LEU A 303 40.11 -6.22 -0.54
C LEU A 303 39.85 -5.46 0.76
N ALA A 304 39.61 -4.14 0.69
CA ALA A 304 39.21 -3.36 1.86
C ALA A 304 37.74 -3.71 2.23
N PRO A 305 37.42 -3.94 3.52
CA PRO A 305 36.04 -4.09 3.94
C PRO A 305 35.25 -2.83 3.51
N PRO A 306 34.00 -2.99 3.04
CA PRO A 306 33.20 -1.86 2.59
C PRO A 306 33.14 -0.82 3.71
N SER A 307 33.46 0.43 3.37
CA SER A 307 33.38 1.53 4.32
C SER A 307 31.95 1.61 4.88
N PRO A 308 31.78 1.79 6.20
CA PRO A 308 30.45 1.92 6.78
C PRO A 308 29.71 3.07 6.10
N PRO A 309 28.38 2.95 5.88
CA PRO A 309 27.60 3.99 5.22
C PRO A 309 27.80 5.32 5.94
N ALA A 310 28.03 6.38 5.16
CA ALA A 310 28.24 7.72 5.68
C ALA A 310 27.07 8.13 6.58
N GLN A 311 27.37 8.55 7.81
CA GLN A 311 26.32 9.02 8.72
C GLN A 311 25.73 10.34 8.21
N PRO A 312 24.40 10.53 8.32
CA PRO A 312 23.76 11.75 7.87
C PRO A 312 24.30 12.97 8.63
N SER A 313 24.49 14.05 7.88
CA SER A 313 24.95 15.32 8.42
C SER A 313 23.98 15.85 9.51
N PRO A 314 24.45 16.69 10.45
CA PRO A 314 23.58 17.28 11.47
C PRO A 314 22.38 18.05 10.89
N VAL A 315 22.54 18.67 9.71
CA VAL A 315 21.48 19.41 9.02
C VAL A 315 20.41 18.46 8.46
N GLU A 316 20.82 17.36 7.81
CA GLU A 316 19.90 16.31 7.36
C GLU A 316 19.14 15.68 8.54
N ARG A 317 19.80 15.53 9.70
CA ARG A 317 19.15 15.07 10.93
C ARG A 317 18.06 16.04 11.41
N ILE A 318 18.32 17.35 11.43
CA ILE A 318 17.33 18.35 11.86
C ILE A 318 16.14 18.42 10.89
N LEU A 319 16.40 18.43 9.58
CA LEU A 319 15.35 18.44 8.56
C LEU A 319 14.48 17.18 8.68
N SER A 320 15.09 16.00 8.89
CA SER A 320 14.36 14.76 9.13
C SER A 320 13.50 14.80 10.39
N ALA A 321 13.98 15.42 11.48
CA ALA A 321 13.22 15.52 12.72
C ALA A 321 11.93 16.37 12.58
N ALA A 322 11.98 17.45 11.79
CA ALA A 322 10.79 18.25 11.49
C ALA A 322 9.78 17.46 10.63
N GLU A 323 10.27 16.71 9.64
CA GLU A 323 9.44 15.82 8.81
C GLU A 323 8.74 14.73 9.65
N TRP A 324 9.47 14.06 10.55
CA TRP A 324 8.89 13.04 11.43
C TRP A 324 7.83 13.61 12.37
N ARG A 325 8.03 14.83 12.88
CA ARG A 325 7.01 15.51 13.69
C ARG A 325 5.78 15.88 12.87
N ALA A 326 5.95 16.33 11.62
CA ALA A 326 4.82 16.60 10.74
C ALA A 326 4.01 15.31 10.48
N PHE A 327 4.69 14.17 10.26
CA PHE A 327 4.00 12.89 10.10
C PHE A 327 3.26 12.46 11.37
N ALA A 328 3.87 12.68 12.54
CA ALA A 328 3.22 12.42 13.82
C ALA A 328 1.99 13.31 14.01
N MET A 329 2.07 14.60 13.70
CA MET A 329 0.92 15.51 13.77
C MET A 329 -0.21 15.06 12.83
N ASP A 330 0.10 14.63 11.61
CA ASP A 330 -0.90 14.08 10.69
C ASP A 330 -1.63 12.85 11.26
N LEU A 331 -0.89 11.92 11.90
CA LEU A 331 -1.48 10.76 12.58
C LEU A 331 -2.33 11.16 13.79
N ASP A 332 -1.85 12.11 14.58
CA ASP A 332 -2.52 12.57 15.79
C ASP A 332 -3.84 13.30 15.45
N ASN A 333 -3.82 14.12 14.41
CA ASN A 333 -5.01 14.78 13.85
C ASN A 333 -6.02 13.78 13.26
N ALA A 334 -5.56 12.58 12.89
CA ALA A 334 -6.39 11.51 12.36
C ALA A 334 -7.03 10.62 13.42
N ARG A 335 -6.99 11.00 14.71
CA ARG A 335 -7.70 10.30 15.79
C ARG A 335 -9.20 10.13 15.50
N GLY A 336 -9.77 9.06 16.05
CA GLY A 336 -11.19 8.71 15.93
C GLY A 336 -11.50 7.75 14.77
N PRO A 337 -12.78 7.40 14.57
CA PRO A 337 -13.17 6.45 13.53
C PRO A 337 -12.92 7.04 12.15
N LYS A 338 -12.14 6.33 11.32
CA LYS A 338 -11.82 6.70 9.94
C LYS A 338 -12.27 5.60 8.98
N PRO A 339 -12.67 5.93 7.74
CA PRO A 339 -12.87 4.93 6.70
C PRO A 339 -11.57 4.16 6.41
N ALA A 340 -11.69 2.88 6.04
CA ALA A 340 -10.53 2.00 5.77
C ALA A 340 -9.52 2.63 4.79
N GLY A 341 -9.98 3.20 3.68
CA GLY A 341 -9.07 3.83 2.70
C GLY A 341 -8.28 5.04 3.22
N VAL A 342 -8.78 5.73 4.27
CA VAL A 342 -8.01 6.78 4.96
C VAL A 342 -6.95 6.16 5.87
N ILE A 343 -7.31 5.08 6.56
CA ILE A 343 -6.38 4.31 7.41
C ILE A 343 -5.25 3.72 6.56
N ASP A 344 -5.57 3.10 5.42
CA ASP A 344 -4.60 2.53 4.48
C ASP A 344 -3.55 3.57 4.07
N ARG A 345 -4.02 4.77 3.71
CA ARG A 345 -3.15 5.88 3.31
C ARG A 345 -2.27 6.36 4.46
N LEU A 346 -2.84 6.60 5.64
CA LEU A 346 -2.10 7.04 6.81
C LEU A 346 -1.07 5.99 7.25
N PHE A 347 -1.45 4.72 7.18
CA PHE A 347 -0.58 3.60 7.49
C PHE A 347 0.67 3.60 6.60
N ALA A 348 0.47 3.59 5.28
CA ALA A 348 1.56 3.49 4.32
C ALA A 348 2.43 4.77 4.29
N THR A 349 1.80 5.95 4.35
CA THR A 349 2.48 7.23 4.07
C THR A 349 2.98 7.96 5.32
N ARG A 350 2.53 7.58 6.52
CA ARG A 350 2.90 8.23 7.79
C ARG A 350 3.37 7.23 8.83
N TYR A 351 2.54 6.25 9.18
CA TYR A 351 2.81 5.30 10.27
C TYR A 351 4.05 4.44 10.02
N MET A 352 4.12 3.75 8.88
CA MET A 352 5.24 2.87 8.55
C MET A 352 6.60 3.60 8.46
N PRO A 353 6.70 4.77 7.81
CA PRO A 353 7.90 5.60 7.88
C PRO A 353 8.33 5.93 9.30
N LEU A 354 7.39 6.29 10.19
CA LEU A 354 7.67 6.61 11.59
C LEU A 354 8.15 5.39 12.38
N VAL A 355 7.54 4.21 12.18
CA VAL A 355 8.01 2.96 12.81
C VAL A 355 9.46 2.68 12.42
N GLY A 356 9.81 2.85 11.14
CA GLY A 356 11.20 2.72 10.68
C GLY A 356 12.13 3.81 11.24
N ALA A 357 11.66 5.05 11.38
CA ALA A 357 12.45 6.14 11.98
C ALA A 357 12.73 5.88 13.46
N LEU A 358 11.75 5.37 14.21
CA LEU A 358 11.89 5.01 15.62
C LEU A 358 12.87 3.84 15.81
N SER A 359 12.81 2.80 14.97
CA SER A 359 13.75 1.68 15.05
C SER A 359 15.20 2.07 14.71
N ARG A 360 15.40 3.13 13.92
CA ARG A 360 16.72 3.75 13.67
C ARG A 360 17.15 4.76 14.73
N GLY A 361 16.29 5.14 15.67
CA GLY A 361 16.55 6.22 16.62
C GLY A 361 16.57 7.62 15.98
N HIS A 362 15.96 7.79 14.81
CA HIS A 362 15.86 9.08 14.12
C HIS A 362 14.69 9.94 14.62
N ALA A 363 13.76 9.35 15.36
CA ALA A 363 12.60 10.02 15.93
C ALA A 363 12.64 10.00 17.47
N ASP A 364 12.10 11.05 18.08
CA ASP A 364 12.14 11.24 19.53
C ASP A 364 10.96 10.54 20.25
N GLY A 365 10.99 10.55 21.59
CA GLY A 365 9.95 9.94 22.42
C GLY A 365 8.56 10.60 22.29
N SER A 366 8.45 11.80 21.71
CA SER A 366 7.13 12.40 21.42
C SER A 366 6.47 11.71 20.24
N VAL A 367 7.24 11.43 19.17
CA VAL A 367 6.78 10.66 18.01
C VAL A 367 6.42 9.24 18.42
N GLN A 368 7.23 8.60 19.28
CA GLN A 368 6.95 7.26 19.82
C GLN A 368 5.55 7.20 20.46
N ARG A 369 5.20 8.18 21.31
CA ARG A 369 3.88 8.23 21.96
C ARG A 369 2.72 8.35 20.97
N VAL A 370 2.90 9.09 19.87
CA VAL A 370 1.87 9.20 18.82
C VAL A 370 1.73 7.89 18.06
N VAL A 371 2.84 7.24 17.69
CA VAL A 371 2.84 5.92 17.04
C VAL A 371 2.16 4.89 17.92
N ASP A 372 2.49 4.84 19.22
CA ASP A 372 1.87 3.94 20.18
C ASP A 372 0.38 4.23 20.34
N GLY A 373 -0.01 5.50 20.41
CA GLY A 373 -1.41 5.92 20.46
C GLY A 373 -2.21 5.49 19.23
N PHE A 374 -1.66 5.67 18.04
CA PHE A 374 -2.27 5.19 16.79
C PHE A 374 -2.38 3.66 16.78
N ARG A 375 -1.32 2.96 17.19
CA ARG A 375 -1.30 1.49 17.27
C ARG A 375 -2.42 0.97 18.17
N THR A 376 -2.51 1.47 19.40
CA THR A 376 -3.53 1.06 20.37
C THR A 376 -4.94 1.40 19.90
N ALA A 377 -5.15 2.58 19.30
CA ALA A 377 -6.45 2.96 18.76
C ALA A 377 -6.89 2.08 17.58
N PHE A 378 -5.97 1.78 16.66
CA PHE A 378 -6.22 0.85 15.56
C PHE A 378 -6.53 -0.56 16.08
N GLU A 379 -5.71 -1.07 16.99
CA GLU A 379 -5.87 -2.42 17.56
C GLU A 379 -7.25 -2.57 18.21
N HIS A 380 -7.62 -1.63 19.07
CA HIS A 380 -8.93 -1.62 19.71
C HIS A 380 -10.06 -1.53 18.69
N SER A 381 -10.00 -0.57 17.75
CA SER A 381 -11.03 -0.39 16.73
C SER A 381 -11.16 -1.58 15.79
N TYR A 382 -10.05 -2.25 15.46
CA TYR A 382 -10.06 -3.40 14.58
C TYR A 382 -10.58 -4.63 15.30
N THR A 383 -10.16 -4.89 16.53
CA THR A 383 -10.71 -5.99 17.35
C THR A 383 -12.21 -5.86 17.54
N GLU A 384 -12.71 -4.67 17.91
CA GLU A 384 -14.15 -4.43 18.06
C GLU A 384 -14.89 -4.49 16.71
N GLY A 385 -14.32 -3.86 15.68
CA GLY A 385 -14.90 -3.83 14.34
C GLY A 385 -14.91 -5.19 13.65
N PHE A 386 -14.00 -6.10 13.99
CA PHE A 386 -13.88 -7.40 13.36
C PHE A 386 -15.11 -8.28 13.60
N ALA A 387 -15.70 -8.23 14.79
CA ALA A 387 -16.96 -8.91 15.06
C ALA A 387 -18.10 -8.41 14.13
N ALA A 388 -18.17 -7.09 13.92
CA ALA A 388 -19.12 -6.49 12.99
C ALA A 388 -18.83 -6.83 11.52
N ILE A 389 -17.55 -6.93 11.13
CA ILE A 389 -17.12 -7.38 9.80
C ILE A 389 -17.65 -8.80 9.53
N ARG A 390 -17.49 -9.72 10.49
CA ARG A 390 -17.98 -11.11 10.38
C ARG A 390 -19.51 -11.15 10.21
N ALA A 391 -20.24 -10.33 10.97
CA ALA A 391 -21.70 -10.33 10.93
C ALA A 391 -22.27 -9.67 9.66
N THR A 392 -21.75 -8.50 9.28
CA THR A 392 -22.34 -7.66 8.22
C THR A 392 -21.80 -7.96 6.82
N GLY A 393 -20.61 -8.55 6.73
CA GLY A 393 -19.88 -8.74 5.47
C GLY A 393 -19.30 -7.46 4.87
N LYS A 394 -19.59 -6.27 5.43
CA LYS A 394 -18.96 -5.00 5.03
C LYS A 394 -17.55 -4.97 5.58
N ARG A 395 -16.56 -5.11 4.71
CA ARG A 395 -15.15 -5.27 5.09
C ARG A 395 -14.22 -4.50 4.15
N PRO A 396 -13.02 -4.12 4.62
CA PRO A 396 -11.94 -3.69 3.72
C PRO A 396 -11.52 -4.84 2.79
N LEU A 397 -10.68 -4.54 1.80
CA LEU A 397 -10.06 -5.59 0.98
C LEU A 397 -9.16 -6.44 1.86
N MET A 398 -9.52 -7.71 2.02
CA MET A 398 -8.83 -8.65 2.90
C MET A 398 -7.91 -9.59 2.13
N VAL A 399 -7.02 -10.27 2.84
CA VAL A 399 -6.13 -11.30 2.28
C VAL A 399 -6.92 -12.40 1.54
N LEU A 400 -8.07 -12.79 2.07
CA LEU A 400 -8.96 -13.78 1.41
C LEU A 400 -9.49 -13.31 0.04
N ASP A 401 -9.47 -12.00 -0.24
CA ASP A 401 -9.92 -11.41 -1.51
C ASP A 401 -8.78 -11.38 -2.55
N ALA A 402 -7.55 -11.76 -2.20
CA ALA A 402 -6.38 -11.76 -3.09
C ALA A 402 -6.60 -12.51 -4.43
N PRO A 403 -7.25 -13.70 -4.47
CA PRO A 403 -7.53 -14.37 -5.74
C PRO A 403 -8.40 -13.54 -6.69
N ASP A 404 -9.42 -12.85 -6.17
CA ASP A 404 -10.35 -12.07 -6.97
C ASP A 404 -9.74 -10.74 -7.43
N VAL A 405 -8.92 -10.12 -6.56
CA VAL A 405 -8.09 -8.95 -6.91
C VAL A 405 -7.12 -9.31 -8.05
N ALA A 406 -6.38 -10.41 -7.92
CA ALA A 406 -5.46 -10.88 -8.93
C ALA A 406 -6.17 -11.20 -10.26
N ALA A 407 -7.31 -11.89 -10.23
CA ALA A 407 -8.09 -12.20 -11.42
C ALA A 407 -8.60 -10.93 -12.13
N ARG A 408 -9.02 -9.91 -11.37
CA ARG A 408 -9.43 -8.61 -11.93
C ARG A 408 -8.28 -7.90 -12.62
N ILE A 409 -7.12 -7.79 -11.97
CA ILE A 409 -5.91 -7.14 -12.52
C ILE A 409 -5.42 -7.90 -13.77
N ALA A 410 -5.44 -9.24 -13.73
CA ALA A 410 -5.06 -10.09 -14.85
C ALA A 410 -5.90 -9.83 -16.10
N ARG A 411 -7.22 -9.70 -15.95
CA ARG A 411 -8.12 -9.36 -17.06
C ARG A 411 -7.81 -7.98 -17.66
N LEU A 412 -7.61 -6.97 -16.81
CA LEU A 412 -7.27 -5.61 -17.25
C LEU A 412 -5.94 -5.55 -18.03
N ASN A 413 -4.99 -6.43 -17.68
CA ASN A 413 -3.67 -6.49 -18.29
C ASN A 413 -3.53 -7.61 -19.35
N ASN A 414 -4.64 -8.23 -19.77
CA ASN A 414 -4.65 -9.32 -20.75
C ASN A 414 -3.67 -10.48 -20.43
N ALA A 415 -3.52 -10.82 -19.15
CA ALA A 415 -2.72 -11.96 -18.73
C ALA A 415 -3.41 -13.28 -19.14
N ARG A 416 -2.62 -14.25 -19.60
CA ARG A 416 -3.06 -15.59 -19.99
C ARG A 416 -3.19 -16.55 -18.81
N ALA A 417 -2.45 -16.28 -17.73
CA ALA A 417 -2.44 -17.07 -16.52
C ALA A 417 -2.32 -16.18 -15.30
N VAL A 418 -2.80 -16.68 -14.16
CA VAL A 418 -2.65 -16.03 -12.85
C VAL A 418 -1.99 -17.02 -11.90
N ARG A 419 -0.95 -16.58 -11.20
CA ARG A 419 -0.30 -17.32 -10.12
C ARG A 419 -0.39 -16.49 -8.84
N LEU A 420 -0.77 -17.13 -7.74
CA LEU A 420 -0.85 -16.53 -6.42
C LEU A 420 0.38 -16.97 -5.62
N LEU A 421 1.19 -16.03 -5.15
CA LEU A 421 2.33 -16.29 -4.28
C LEU A 421 2.10 -15.64 -2.92
N LEU A 422 1.79 -16.48 -1.93
CA LEU A 422 1.67 -16.12 -0.53
C LEU A 422 3.06 -16.16 0.12
N VAL A 423 3.46 -15.05 0.73
CA VAL A 423 4.69 -14.95 1.51
C VAL A 423 4.31 -14.88 2.99
N ASP A 424 4.72 -15.90 3.75
CA ASP A 424 4.37 -16.08 5.16
C ASP A 424 5.01 -14.96 6.00
N ALA A 425 4.21 -14.27 6.81
CA ALA A 425 4.63 -13.13 7.65
C ALA A 425 5.22 -11.93 6.87
N LEU A 426 4.75 -11.66 5.65
CA LEU A 426 5.19 -10.49 4.87
C LEU A 426 4.52 -9.19 5.34
N ARG A 427 5.14 -8.53 6.32
CA ARG A 427 4.77 -7.17 6.75
C ARG A 427 4.97 -6.14 5.63
N PHE A 428 4.16 -5.08 5.63
CA PHE A 428 4.16 -4.04 4.61
C PHE A 428 5.54 -3.44 4.28
N ASP A 429 6.28 -2.95 5.27
CA ASP A 429 7.61 -2.33 5.07
C ASP A 429 8.67 -3.33 4.57
N LEU A 430 8.56 -4.61 4.95
CA LEU A 430 9.38 -5.68 4.39
C LEU A 430 9.02 -5.93 2.93
N GLY A 431 7.74 -5.95 2.59
CA GLY A 431 7.27 -6.01 1.21
C GLY A 431 7.79 -4.86 0.35
N GLU A 432 7.79 -3.63 0.87
CA GLU A 432 8.35 -2.46 0.18
C GLU A 432 9.85 -2.65 -0.10
N ARG A 433 10.60 -3.20 0.86
CA ARG A 433 12.03 -3.51 0.67
C ARG A 433 12.25 -4.59 -0.38
N VAL A 434 11.42 -5.63 -0.39
CA VAL A 434 11.45 -6.69 -1.42
C VAL A 434 11.17 -6.10 -2.80
N MET A 435 10.15 -5.25 -2.91
CA MET A 435 9.81 -4.57 -4.17
C MET A 435 10.93 -3.68 -4.70
N ALA A 436 11.60 -2.93 -3.81
CA ALA A 436 12.74 -2.10 -4.18
C ALA A 436 13.89 -2.91 -4.81
N ARG A 437 14.07 -4.17 -4.41
CA ARG A 437 15.07 -5.10 -4.96
C ARG A 437 14.59 -5.80 -6.23
N LEU A 438 13.31 -6.15 -6.30
CA LEU A 438 12.71 -6.80 -7.47
C LEU A 438 12.68 -5.87 -8.68
N LYS A 439 12.35 -4.58 -8.50
CA LYS A 439 12.21 -3.60 -9.60
C LYS A 439 13.42 -3.52 -10.53
N PRO A 440 14.66 -3.30 -10.05
CA PRO A 440 15.84 -3.32 -10.92
C PRO A 440 16.14 -4.73 -11.47
N THR A 441 15.98 -5.77 -10.65
CA THR A 441 16.29 -7.16 -11.03
C THR A 441 15.42 -7.66 -12.21
N LEU A 442 14.16 -7.25 -12.22
CA LEU A 442 13.15 -7.67 -13.20
C LEU A 442 12.97 -6.68 -14.35
N GLN A 443 13.77 -5.61 -14.41
CA GLN A 443 13.68 -4.62 -15.47
C GLN A 443 13.76 -5.29 -16.86
N GLY A 444 12.77 -4.99 -17.71
CA GLY A 444 12.63 -5.59 -19.04
C GLY A 444 12.08 -7.03 -19.07
N ARG A 445 11.89 -7.69 -17.92
CA ARG A 445 11.37 -9.07 -17.83
C ARG A 445 9.97 -9.15 -17.23
N ALA A 446 9.69 -8.33 -16.22
CA ALA A 446 8.36 -8.18 -15.65
C ALA A 446 8.13 -6.74 -15.21
N VAL A 447 6.87 -6.31 -15.22
CA VAL A 447 6.46 -4.97 -14.77
C VAL A 447 5.46 -5.12 -13.63
N CYS A 448 5.67 -4.37 -12.55
CA CYS A 448 4.66 -4.23 -11.50
C CYS A 448 3.53 -3.35 -12.01
N VAL A 449 2.35 -3.93 -12.23
CA VAL A 449 1.19 -3.24 -12.82
C VAL A 449 0.21 -2.72 -11.77
N ASP A 450 0.26 -3.23 -10.53
CA ASP A 450 -0.62 -2.81 -9.44
C ASP A 450 0.04 -3.02 -8.08
N ARG A 451 -0.32 -2.17 -7.11
CA ARG A 451 0.05 -2.26 -5.69
C ARG A 451 -1.22 -2.07 -4.88
N THR A 452 -1.53 -3.03 -4.03
CA THR A 452 -2.74 -3.04 -3.20
C THR A 452 -2.36 -3.32 -1.75
N LEU A 453 -3.04 -2.65 -0.81
CA LEU A 453 -2.96 -3.00 0.62
C LEU A 453 -4.09 -3.96 0.96
N LEU A 454 -3.78 -5.03 1.70
CA LEU A 454 -4.72 -6.05 2.13
C LEU A 454 -4.79 -6.09 3.66
N TRP A 455 -5.96 -6.48 4.17
CA TRP A 455 -6.23 -6.61 5.60
C TRP A 455 -6.30 -8.08 6.00
N SER A 456 -5.50 -8.47 6.98
CA SER A 456 -5.42 -9.83 7.53
C SER A 456 -6.53 -10.02 8.56
N ALA A 457 -7.24 -11.14 8.51
CA ALA A 457 -8.28 -11.45 9.48
C ALA A 457 -7.70 -11.74 10.87
N LEU A 458 -8.52 -11.64 11.92
CA LEU A 458 -8.11 -12.09 13.26
C LEU A 458 -8.40 -13.58 13.47
N PRO A 459 -7.49 -14.33 14.14
CA PRO A 459 -6.15 -13.90 14.54
C PRO A 459 -5.22 -13.79 13.32
N THR A 460 -4.30 -12.83 13.35
CA THR A 460 -3.32 -12.56 12.26
C THR A 460 -2.21 -13.62 12.22
N THR A 461 -2.60 -14.84 11.83
CA THR A 461 -1.73 -16.01 11.76
C THR A 461 -1.97 -16.78 10.47
N THR A 462 -0.93 -17.40 9.93
CA THR A 462 -1.02 -18.19 8.69
C THR A 462 -2.17 -19.19 8.68
N PRO A 463 -2.40 -20.01 9.74
CA PRO A 463 -3.49 -20.99 9.74
C PRO A 463 -4.87 -20.35 9.54
N ALA A 464 -5.12 -19.19 10.15
CA ALA A 464 -6.38 -18.48 10.00
C ALA A 464 -6.56 -17.93 8.58
N GLN A 465 -5.51 -17.32 8.01
CA GLN A 465 -5.59 -16.72 6.67
C GLN A 465 -5.72 -17.77 5.58
N VAL A 466 -4.99 -18.88 5.69
CA VAL A 466 -5.08 -20.01 4.76
C VAL A 466 -6.46 -20.67 4.80
N ALA A 467 -7.04 -20.83 5.99
CA ALA A 467 -8.41 -21.34 6.12
C ALA A 467 -9.41 -20.41 5.40
N LEU A 468 -9.26 -19.10 5.54
CA LEU A 468 -10.12 -18.11 4.89
C LEU A 468 -9.87 -18.01 3.38
N LEU A 469 -8.64 -18.18 2.89
CA LEU A 469 -8.35 -18.27 1.46
C LEU A 469 -9.10 -19.44 0.80
N GLY A 470 -9.23 -20.57 1.51
CA GLY A 470 -9.95 -21.73 1.03
C GLY A 470 -11.47 -21.58 1.03
N ARG A 471 -12.02 -20.90 2.05
CA ARG A 471 -13.48 -20.72 2.23
C ARG A 471 -14.03 -19.44 1.59
N GLY A 472 -13.16 -18.46 1.32
CA GLY A 472 -13.54 -17.13 0.88
C GLY A 472 -14.26 -16.33 1.98
N ALA A 473 -15.02 -15.33 1.54
CA ALA A 473 -15.69 -14.36 2.41
C ALA A 473 -16.66 -15.00 3.42
N GLU A 474 -17.35 -16.06 3.01
CA GLU A 474 -18.32 -16.77 3.83
C GLU A 474 -17.66 -17.43 5.05
N GLY A 475 -16.39 -17.83 4.91
CA GLY A 475 -15.61 -18.41 6.01
C GLY A 475 -15.38 -17.47 7.19
N LEU A 476 -15.60 -16.16 7.04
CA LEU A 476 -15.56 -15.21 8.16
C LEU A 476 -16.70 -15.41 9.15
N ARG A 477 -17.85 -15.96 8.72
CA ARG A 477 -19.00 -16.19 9.60
C ARG A 477 -18.80 -17.41 10.49
N ASP A 478 -18.12 -18.41 9.95
CA ASP A 478 -17.82 -19.64 10.67
C ASP A 478 -16.85 -19.39 11.82
N PRO A 479 -16.92 -20.17 12.90
CA PRO A 479 -15.81 -20.24 13.83
C PRO A 479 -14.55 -20.68 13.08
N LEU A 480 -13.47 -19.92 13.27
CA LEU A 480 -12.17 -20.31 12.76
C LEU A 480 -11.79 -21.64 13.42
N PRO A 481 -11.20 -22.57 12.66
CA PRO A 481 -10.71 -23.80 13.25
C PRO A 481 -9.73 -23.45 14.38
N GLU A 482 -9.87 -24.13 15.52
CA GLU A 482 -8.90 -24.03 16.61
C GLU A 482 -7.49 -24.22 16.04
N PRO A 483 -6.51 -23.41 16.47
CA PRO A 483 -5.15 -23.52 15.97
C PRO A 483 -4.66 -24.94 16.25
N GLY A 484 -4.55 -25.74 15.19
CA GLY A 484 -3.88 -27.03 15.26
C GLY A 484 -2.40 -26.84 15.62
N PRO A 485 -1.66 -27.93 15.89
CA PRO A 485 -0.21 -27.84 16.06
C PRO A 485 0.38 -27.07 14.88
N GLU A 486 1.13 -26.01 15.21
CA GLU A 486 1.75 -25.12 14.22
C GLU A 486 2.51 -25.99 13.21
N PRO A 487 2.22 -25.89 11.90
CA PRO A 487 2.84 -26.78 10.92
C PRO A 487 4.36 -26.65 11.01
N ASP A 488 5.06 -27.79 10.96
CA ASP A 488 6.51 -27.82 11.01
C ASP A 488 7.08 -26.98 9.88
N ILE A 489 7.57 -25.77 10.20
CA ILE A 489 8.31 -24.96 9.24
C ILE A 489 9.54 -25.75 8.85
N VAL A 490 9.66 -26.03 7.56
CA VAL A 490 10.72 -26.85 7.00
C VAL A 490 12.05 -26.16 7.28
N ARG A 491 12.88 -26.72 8.18
CA ARG A 491 14.16 -26.12 8.56
C ARG A 491 15.21 -26.31 7.44
N GLY A 492 16.12 -25.36 7.30
CA GLY A 492 17.31 -25.48 6.44
C GLY A 492 17.11 -24.99 5.00
N ARG A 493 17.79 -25.62 4.03
CA ARG A 493 17.80 -25.19 2.60
C ARG A 493 16.41 -25.18 1.93
N ALA A 494 15.45 -25.90 2.50
CA ALA A 494 14.09 -25.92 1.98
C ALA A 494 13.34 -24.59 2.15
N LEU A 495 13.80 -23.69 3.03
CA LEU A 495 13.17 -22.38 3.28
C LEU A 495 13.08 -21.48 2.05
N SER A 496 14.03 -21.60 1.12
CA SER A 496 14.03 -20.85 -0.14
C SER A 496 13.22 -21.51 -1.26
N THR A 497 12.51 -22.61 -0.97
CA THR A 497 11.74 -23.36 -1.97
C THR A 497 10.29 -22.90 -1.92
N ILE A 498 9.79 -22.45 -3.06
CA ILE A 498 8.37 -22.14 -3.21
C ILE A 498 7.61 -23.46 -3.37
N ARG A 499 6.68 -23.73 -2.46
CA ARG A 499 5.83 -24.92 -2.50
C ARG A 499 4.47 -24.61 -3.09
N ARG A 500 3.84 -25.61 -3.67
CA ARG A 500 2.53 -25.49 -4.31
C ARG A 500 1.49 -26.15 -3.41
N GLU A 501 0.56 -25.36 -2.92
CA GLU A 501 -0.50 -25.77 -2.02
C GLU A 501 -1.87 -25.51 -2.64
N ARG A 502 -2.88 -26.20 -2.11
CA ARG A 502 -4.25 -26.05 -2.54
C ARG A 502 -5.12 -25.70 -1.35
N TYR A 503 -5.74 -24.53 -1.41
CA TYR A 503 -6.67 -24.05 -0.39
C TYR A 503 -8.06 -23.98 -1.01
N GLY A 504 -8.90 -24.95 -0.66
CA GLY A 504 -10.19 -25.15 -1.32
C GLY A 504 -10.02 -25.38 -2.83
N THR A 505 -10.56 -24.46 -3.64
CA THR A 505 -10.45 -24.50 -5.11
C THR A 505 -9.26 -23.74 -5.67
N LYS A 506 -8.49 -23.05 -4.81
CA LYS A 506 -7.41 -22.16 -5.23
C LYS A 506 -6.06 -22.86 -5.13
N GLU A 507 -5.27 -22.73 -6.18
CA GLU A 507 -3.86 -23.13 -6.18
C GLU A 507 -3.01 -21.91 -5.76
N VAL A 508 -2.24 -22.08 -4.69
CA VAL A 508 -1.42 -21.02 -4.10
C VAL A 508 0.01 -21.53 -3.96
N PHE A 509 0.96 -20.74 -4.42
CA PHE A 509 2.36 -20.93 -4.17
C PHE A 509 2.71 -20.28 -2.82
N LYS A 510 3.43 -20.97 -1.95
CA LYS A 510 3.78 -20.49 -0.61
C LYS A 510 5.29 -20.39 -0.41
N LEU A 511 5.74 -19.32 0.23
CA LEU A 511 7.13 -19.07 0.64
C LEU A 511 7.20 -18.80 2.15
N ASP A 512 7.84 -19.68 2.92
CA ASP A 512 7.96 -19.56 4.38
C ASP A 512 9.27 -18.91 4.86
N LEU A 513 10.07 -18.39 3.93
CA LEU A 513 11.41 -17.85 4.21
C LEU A 513 11.38 -16.76 5.29
N VAL A 514 10.43 -15.83 5.18
CA VAL A 514 10.33 -14.67 6.05
C VAL A 514 10.03 -15.11 7.48
N GLU A 515 8.95 -15.86 7.69
CA GLU A 515 8.59 -16.41 9.01
C GLU A 515 9.75 -17.19 9.66
N ALA A 516 10.43 -18.04 8.88
CA ALA A 516 11.57 -18.79 9.40
C ALA A 516 12.75 -17.92 9.86
N ARG A 517 13.00 -16.80 9.17
CA ARG A 517 14.03 -15.82 9.56
C ARG A 517 13.60 -14.95 10.74
N LEU A 518 12.31 -14.90 11.06
CA LEU A 518 11.74 -14.06 12.12
C LEU A 518 11.62 -14.75 13.49
N ARG A 519 11.63 -16.09 13.54
CA ARG A 519 11.52 -16.88 14.79
C ARG A 519 12.66 -16.69 15.79
N GLY A 520 13.86 -16.36 15.32
CA GLY A 520 15.05 -16.20 16.16
C GLY A 520 15.26 -14.76 16.66
N VAL A 521 16.23 -14.58 17.55
CA VAL A 521 16.88 -13.27 17.70
C VAL A 521 17.72 -12.98 16.46
N GLY A 522 17.89 -11.71 16.11
CA GLY A 522 18.63 -11.31 14.93
C GLY A 522 19.36 -9.97 15.11
N PRO A 523 20.05 -9.51 14.05
CA PRO A 523 20.79 -8.25 14.10
C PRO A 523 19.84 -7.04 14.24
N GLY A 524 20.38 -5.83 14.14
CA GLY A 524 19.59 -4.61 14.16
C GLY A 524 18.47 -4.62 13.11
N PHE A 525 17.41 -3.85 13.36
CA PHE A 525 16.18 -3.86 12.57
C PHE A 525 16.41 -3.73 11.05
N ASP A 526 17.19 -2.74 10.62
CA ASP A 526 17.41 -2.49 9.20
C ASP A 526 18.27 -3.54 8.52
N GLU A 527 19.29 -4.04 9.22
CA GLU A 527 20.15 -5.12 8.73
C GLU A 527 19.33 -6.41 8.58
N ARG A 528 18.51 -6.75 9.58
CA ARG A 528 17.67 -7.96 9.56
C ARG A 528 16.63 -7.91 8.45
N LEU A 529 15.84 -6.84 8.38
CA LEU A 529 14.82 -6.71 7.34
C LEU A 529 15.43 -6.53 5.95
N GLY A 530 16.58 -5.88 5.84
CA GLY A 530 17.36 -5.79 4.61
C GLY A 530 17.77 -7.16 4.10
N GLY A 531 18.43 -7.96 4.93
CA GLY A 531 18.88 -9.31 4.57
C GLY A 531 17.72 -10.25 4.21
N ILE A 532 16.63 -10.22 4.97
CA ILE A 532 15.42 -11.00 4.64
C ILE A 532 14.84 -10.56 3.29
N ALA A 533 14.81 -9.25 3.02
CA ALA A 533 14.31 -8.74 1.75
C ALA A 533 15.20 -9.13 0.57
N ASP A 534 16.53 -9.17 0.74
CA ASP A 534 17.48 -9.62 -0.27
C ASP A 534 17.24 -11.11 -0.61
N GLU A 535 17.15 -11.96 0.41
CA GLU A 535 16.88 -13.39 0.22
C GLU A 535 15.51 -13.64 -0.44
N ALA A 536 14.44 -12.99 0.05
CA ALA A 536 13.10 -13.14 -0.49
C ALA A 536 13.01 -12.65 -1.94
N ALA A 537 13.59 -11.48 -2.25
CA ALA A 537 13.62 -10.95 -3.61
C ALA A 537 14.35 -11.88 -4.58
N GLN A 538 15.45 -12.51 -4.15
CA GLN A 538 16.17 -13.48 -4.98
C GLN A 538 15.36 -14.77 -5.26
N VAL A 539 14.55 -15.23 -4.31
CA VAL A 539 13.66 -16.38 -4.52
C VAL A 539 12.50 -16.00 -5.44
N ILE A 540 11.86 -14.86 -5.19
CA ILE A 540 10.71 -14.38 -5.97
C ILE A 540 11.12 -14.04 -7.40
N SER A 541 12.27 -13.42 -7.63
CA SER A 541 12.75 -13.08 -8.98
C SER A 541 12.95 -14.33 -9.83
N ARG A 542 13.59 -15.38 -9.30
CA ARG A 542 13.75 -16.68 -9.99
C ARG A 542 12.40 -17.30 -10.32
N PHE A 543 11.42 -17.19 -9.43
CA PHE A 543 10.07 -17.69 -9.69
C PHE A 543 9.36 -16.93 -10.82
N ILE A 544 9.48 -15.61 -10.83
CA ILE A 544 8.97 -14.74 -11.90
C ILE A 544 9.63 -15.10 -13.24
N GLU A 545 10.95 -15.24 -13.26
CA GLU A 545 11.72 -15.58 -14.46
C GLU A 545 11.37 -16.97 -15.02
N SER A 546 11.04 -17.93 -14.14
CA SER A 546 10.58 -19.26 -14.55
C SER A 546 9.13 -19.30 -15.03
N SER A 547 8.38 -18.21 -14.89
CA SER A 547 6.97 -18.16 -15.25
C SER A 547 6.79 -17.89 -16.76
N PRO A 548 5.80 -18.53 -17.42
CA PRO A 548 5.53 -18.25 -18.82
C PRO A 548 5.18 -16.77 -19.07
N PRO A 549 5.49 -16.22 -20.26
CA PRO A 549 5.06 -14.88 -20.64
C PRO A 549 3.54 -14.70 -20.52
N ARG A 550 3.13 -13.45 -20.27
CA ARG A 550 1.74 -13.04 -19.98
C ARG A 550 1.15 -13.74 -18.76
N THR A 551 1.96 -14.15 -17.81
CA THR A 551 1.49 -14.59 -16.48
C THR A 551 1.41 -13.38 -15.56
N LEU A 552 0.28 -13.19 -14.88
CA LEU A 552 0.20 -12.29 -13.74
C LEU A 552 0.60 -13.07 -12.49
N LEU A 553 1.71 -12.72 -11.87
CA LEU A 553 2.06 -13.18 -10.53
C LEU A 553 1.57 -12.16 -9.51
N PHE A 554 0.68 -12.56 -8.60
CA PHE A 554 0.25 -11.74 -7.48
C PHE A 554 0.98 -12.19 -6.21
N VAL A 555 1.93 -11.39 -5.75
CA VAL A 555 2.73 -11.63 -4.54
C VAL A 555 2.09 -10.89 -3.37
N PHE A 556 1.72 -11.58 -2.31
CA PHE A 556 1.03 -10.95 -1.17
C PHE A 556 1.42 -11.57 0.16
N GLY A 557 1.34 -10.78 1.23
CA GLY A 557 1.47 -11.26 2.59
C GLY A 557 0.15 -11.85 3.10
N ASP A 558 0.25 -12.82 3.98
CA ASP A 558 -0.90 -13.36 4.71
C ASP A 558 -1.15 -12.61 6.02
N HIS A 559 -0.11 -12.30 6.77
CA HIS A 559 -0.13 -11.38 7.91
C HIS A 559 1.23 -10.69 8.05
N GLY A 560 1.27 -9.66 8.89
CA GLY A 560 2.51 -9.03 9.31
C GLY A 560 2.96 -9.54 10.68
N PHE A 561 3.81 -8.75 11.34
CA PHE A 561 4.39 -9.11 12.63
C PHE A 561 4.88 -7.87 13.38
N ARG A 562 4.98 -7.99 14.70
CA ARG A 562 5.70 -7.03 15.53
C ARG A 562 7.11 -7.51 15.80
N LEU A 563 8.06 -6.58 15.77
CA LEU A 563 9.46 -6.85 16.02
C LEU A 563 10.00 -5.86 17.04
N SER A 564 10.21 -6.34 18.26
CA SER A 564 10.84 -5.53 19.31
C SER A 564 12.34 -5.39 19.00
N CYS A 565 12.83 -4.17 19.13
CA CYS A 565 14.22 -3.82 18.86
C CYS A 565 14.83 -3.15 20.08
N ASP A 566 16.04 -3.53 20.45
CA ASP A 566 16.84 -2.89 21.48
C ASP A 566 18.29 -2.70 21.00
N ALA A 567 19.17 -2.21 21.88
CA ALA A 567 20.57 -2.00 21.55
C ALA A 567 21.34 -3.31 21.22
N ARG A 568 20.77 -4.49 21.54
CA ARG A 568 21.39 -5.80 21.29
C ARG A 568 20.92 -6.43 19.98
N GLY A 569 19.92 -5.85 19.33
CA GLY A 569 19.38 -6.31 18.05
C GLY A 569 17.87 -6.43 18.09
N THR A 570 17.35 -7.49 17.48
CA THR A 570 15.92 -7.74 17.36
C THR A 570 15.53 -9.03 18.06
N ALA A 571 14.43 -8.98 18.80
CA ALA A 571 13.81 -10.15 19.42
C ALA A 571 13.17 -11.07 18.36
N PRO A 572 12.68 -12.27 18.74
CA PRO A 572 11.73 -13.01 17.92
C PRO A 572 10.51 -12.16 17.56
N ALA A 573 9.99 -12.34 16.36
CA ALA A 573 8.77 -11.68 15.95
C ALA A 573 7.55 -12.23 16.71
N THR A 574 6.55 -11.39 16.94
CA THR A 574 5.25 -11.79 17.52
C THR A 574 4.13 -11.53 16.51
N GLN A 575 3.13 -12.40 16.51
CA GLN A 575 2.00 -12.39 15.58
C GLN A 575 0.69 -12.83 16.27
N GLY A 576 -0.43 -12.74 15.53
CA GLY A 576 -1.76 -13.11 16.02
C GLY A 576 -2.54 -11.96 16.66
N GLY A 577 -1.92 -10.80 16.86
CA GLY A 577 -2.55 -9.59 17.38
C GLY A 577 -3.36 -8.81 16.34
N ALA A 578 -3.87 -7.65 16.76
CA ALA A 578 -4.65 -6.76 15.91
C ALA A 578 -3.93 -5.43 15.61
N SER A 579 -2.61 -5.36 15.86
CA SER A 579 -1.84 -4.17 15.54
C SER A 579 -1.83 -3.91 14.02
N PRO A 580 -1.73 -2.65 13.57
CA PRO A 580 -1.65 -2.34 12.14
C PRO A 580 -0.44 -3.01 11.47
N GLU A 581 0.67 -3.21 12.19
CA GLU A 581 1.83 -3.98 11.70
C GLU A 581 1.54 -5.45 11.40
N GLU A 582 0.56 -6.05 12.08
CA GLU A 582 0.15 -7.44 11.89
C GLU A 582 -1.00 -7.59 10.88
N VAL A 583 -1.90 -6.60 10.86
CA VAL A 583 -3.13 -6.64 10.05
C VAL A 583 -2.88 -6.19 8.61
N LEU A 584 -2.12 -5.11 8.40
CA LEU A 584 -1.99 -4.47 7.08
C LEU A 584 -0.78 -5.03 6.34
N VAL A 585 -1.05 -5.75 5.25
CA VAL A 585 -0.05 -6.47 4.46
C VAL A 585 -0.06 -6.03 2.99
N PRO A 586 1.06 -6.15 2.27
CA PRO A 586 1.14 -5.70 0.90
C PRO A 586 0.65 -6.78 -0.08
N GLY A 587 0.18 -6.34 -1.24
CA GLY A 587 -0.08 -7.14 -2.43
C GLY A 587 0.47 -6.46 -3.68
N TYR A 588 1.26 -7.17 -4.47
CA TYR A 588 1.93 -6.65 -5.66
C TYR A 588 1.62 -7.53 -6.88
N ALA A 589 1.15 -6.91 -7.97
CA ALA A 589 0.84 -7.61 -9.20
C ALA A 589 1.96 -7.41 -10.23
N TRP A 590 2.65 -8.49 -10.58
CA TRP A 590 3.72 -8.50 -11.59
C TRP A 590 3.25 -9.19 -12.86
N LEU A 591 3.31 -8.48 -13.99
CA LEU A 591 3.05 -9.04 -15.30
C LEU A 591 4.36 -9.50 -15.95
N VAL A 592 4.49 -10.81 -16.20
CA VAL A 592 5.67 -11.40 -16.84
C VAL A 592 5.58 -11.22 -18.36
N GLY A 593 6.64 -10.74 -19.00
CA GLY A 593 6.73 -10.66 -20.46
C GLY A 593 5.74 -9.70 -21.13
N GLY A 594 5.22 -8.70 -20.40
CA GLY A 594 4.58 -7.49 -20.98
C GLY A 594 5.37 -6.27 -20.47
N VAL A 595 5.70 -5.25 -21.25
CA VAL A 595 5.12 -4.71 -22.49
C VAL A 595 6.26 -4.00 -23.25
N HIS A 596 6.30 -4.14 -24.58
CA HIS A 596 6.91 -3.15 -25.48
C HIS A 596 5.86 -2.14 -25.87
#